data_AF-A0A0C9YHY8-F1
#
_entry.id   AF-A0A0C9YHY8-F1
#
_cell.length_a   1.000
_cell.length_b   1.000
_cell.length_c   1.000
_cell.angle_alpha   90.00
_cell.angle_beta   90.00
_cell.angle_gamma   90.00
#
_symmetry.space_group_name_H-M   'P 1'
#
loop_
_entity.id
_entity.type
_entity.pdbx_description
1 polymer ?
#
loop_
_entity_poly.entity_id
_entity_poly.type
_entity_poly.pdbx_seq_one_letter_code
_entity_poly.pdbx_strand_id
1 'polypeptide(L)'
;KYPLAIISKLLAIYGKNGGCAYDIGCAFSTTLQNSSLGPQSEELKLRMMVGAFHGHAHNCMCQLDWHPQYIQGTGHTEGEGCEHIFTASNELVRSTRHATSFHRHQAIEQHFAFWDADKYAALSTF
;
A
#
# COMPACT_ATOMS: atom_id res chain seq x y z
N LYS A 1 -9.33 -2.60 -14.20
CA LYS A 1 -8.26 -2.37 -15.21
C LYS A 1 -6.99 -1.84 -14.56
N TYR A 2 -7.03 -0.74 -13.79
CA TYR A 2 -5.82 -0.19 -13.14
C TYR A 2 -5.18 -1.10 -12.07
N PRO A 3 -5.93 -1.75 -11.15
CA PRO A 3 -5.30 -2.61 -10.14
C PRO A 3 -4.53 -3.79 -10.75
N LEU A 4 -5.04 -4.41 -11.81
CA LEU A 4 -4.34 -5.50 -12.51
C LEU A 4 -3.06 -5.02 -13.19
N ALA A 5 -3.04 -3.82 -13.76
CA ALA A 5 -1.81 -3.25 -14.34
C ALA A 5 -0.74 -3.02 -13.27
N ILE A 6 -1.15 -2.56 -12.07
CA ILE A 6 -0.25 -2.42 -10.92
C ILE A 6 0.29 -3.79 -10.52
N ILE A 7 -0.57 -4.81 -10.35
CA ILE A 7 -0.11 -6.17 -10.02
C ILE A 7 0.86 -6.71 -11.07
N SER A 8 0.58 -6.54 -12.36
CA SER A 8 1.51 -6.97 -13.43
C SER A 8 2.91 -6.37 -13.25
N LYS A 9 2.98 -5.07 -12.89
CA LYS A 9 4.24 -4.40 -12.61
C LYS A 9 4.90 -4.91 -11.32
N LEU A 10 4.13 -5.14 -10.25
CA LEU A 10 4.64 -5.68 -8.98
C LEU A 10 5.20 -7.09 -9.15
N LEU A 11 4.52 -7.96 -9.90
CA LEU A 11 4.99 -9.31 -10.22
C LEU A 11 6.34 -9.28 -10.95
N ALA A 12 6.49 -8.36 -11.91
CA ALA A 12 7.74 -8.19 -12.65
C ALA A 12 8.91 -7.64 -11.80
N ILE A 13 8.62 -6.86 -10.76
CA ILE A 13 9.65 -6.23 -9.91
C ILE A 13 10.01 -7.13 -8.72
N TYR A 14 9.02 -7.59 -7.96
CA TYR A 14 9.26 -8.34 -6.73
C TYR A 14 9.59 -9.82 -7.00
N GLY A 15 9.12 -10.39 -8.11
CA GLY A 15 9.33 -11.80 -8.41
C GLY A 15 8.64 -12.71 -7.40
N LYS A 16 9.35 -13.74 -6.92
CA LYS A 16 8.77 -14.80 -6.08
C LYS A 16 8.51 -14.33 -4.66
N ASN A 17 7.38 -14.75 -4.09
CA ASN A 17 6.94 -14.49 -2.72
C ASN A 17 6.72 -12.99 -2.42
N GLY A 18 6.32 -12.21 -3.43
CA GLY A 18 5.93 -10.81 -3.22
C GLY A 18 4.65 -10.68 -2.39
N GLY A 19 4.51 -9.55 -1.68
CA GLY A 19 3.31 -9.20 -0.93
C GLY A 19 2.67 -7.92 -1.44
N CYS A 20 1.35 -7.80 -1.37
CA CYS A 20 0.61 -6.58 -1.71
C CYS A 20 -0.59 -6.36 -0.79
N ALA A 21 -0.60 -5.25 -0.06
CA ALA A 21 -1.76 -4.81 0.71
C ALA A 21 -2.72 -4.04 -0.17
N TYR A 22 -4.01 -4.35 -0.02
CA TYR A 22 -5.11 -3.61 -0.64
C TYR A 22 -6.35 -3.78 0.23
N ASP A 23 -7.13 -2.72 0.47
CA ASP A 23 -8.29 -2.73 1.38
C ASP A 23 -9.27 -3.85 1.03
N ILE A 24 -9.48 -4.07 -0.27
CA ILE A 24 -10.34 -5.14 -0.79
C ILE A 24 -9.54 -6.35 -1.27
N GLY A 25 -8.31 -6.55 -0.78
CA GLY A 25 -7.36 -7.57 -1.23
C GLY A 25 -7.96 -8.98 -1.24
N CYS A 26 -8.80 -9.30 -0.25
CA CYS A 26 -9.51 -10.57 -0.19
C CYS A 26 -10.48 -10.79 -1.37
N ALA A 27 -11.26 -9.77 -1.74
CA ALA A 27 -12.20 -9.84 -2.86
C ALA A 27 -11.47 -9.70 -4.20
N PHE A 28 -10.46 -8.82 -4.25
CA PHE A 28 -9.65 -8.59 -5.42
C PHE A 28 -8.81 -9.81 -5.80
N SER A 29 -8.40 -10.65 -4.84
CA SER A 29 -7.72 -11.92 -5.13
C SER A 29 -8.52 -12.78 -6.11
N THR A 30 -9.84 -12.87 -5.97
CA THR A 30 -10.70 -13.58 -6.94
C THR A 30 -10.63 -12.96 -8.33
N THR A 31 -10.61 -11.62 -8.41
CA THR A 31 -10.45 -10.91 -9.69
C THR A 31 -9.09 -11.17 -10.32
N LEU A 32 -8.02 -11.20 -9.51
CA LEU A 32 -6.66 -11.48 -9.95
C LEU A 32 -6.54 -12.90 -10.50
N GLN A 33 -7.04 -13.89 -9.76
CA GLN A 33 -6.98 -15.30 -10.16
C GLN A 33 -7.76 -15.57 -11.47
N ASN A 34 -8.88 -14.88 -11.67
CA ASN A 34 -9.68 -15.00 -12.90
C ASN A 34 -9.17 -14.14 -14.07
N SER A 35 -8.06 -13.42 -13.90
CA SER A 35 -7.47 -12.60 -14.95
C SER A 35 -6.37 -13.34 -15.71
N SER A 36 -5.87 -12.72 -16.79
CA SER A 36 -4.68 -13.23 -17.51
C SER A 36 -3.41 -13.29 -16.64
N LEU A 37 -3.40 -12.67 -15.46
CA LEU A 37 -2.28 -12.69 -14.52
C LEU A 37 -2.37 -13.81 -13.48
N GLY A 38 -3.49 -14.54 -13.40
CA GLY A 38 -3.70 -15.61 -12.42
C GLY A 38 -2.55 -16.63 -12.38
N PRO A 39 -2.20 -17.27 -13.52
CA PRO A 39 -1.11 -18.25 -13.57
C PRO A 39 0.24 -17.69 -13.12
N GLN A 40 0.57 -16.47 -13.54
CA GLN A 40 1.83 -15.81 -13.17
C GLN A 40 1.83 -15.44 -11.68
N SER A 41 0.71 -14.97 -11.14
CA SER A 41 0.54 -14.65 -9.73
C SER A 41 0.70 -15.88 -8.85
N GLU A 42 0.19 -17.03 -9.29
CA GLU A 42 0.32 -18.31 -8.60
C GLU A 42 1.76 -18.85 -8.67
N GLU A 43 2.38 -18.84 -9.85
CA GLU A 43 3.78 -19.25 -10.04
C GLU A 43 4.74 -18.44 -9.16
N LEU A 44 4.52 -17.13 -9.09
CA LEU A 44 5.31 -16.22 -8.28
C LEU A 44 4.87 -16.17 -6.81
N LYS A 45 3.82 -16.90 -6.43
CA LYS A 45 3.30 -16.96 -5.05
C LYS A 45 3.03 -15.57 -4.47
N LEU A 46 2.42 -14.68 -5.26
CA LEU A 46 2.04 -13.36 -4.77
C LEU A 46 1.00 -13.49 -3.65
N ARG A 47 1.27 -12.87 -2.51
CA ARG A 47 0.37 -12.86 -1.36
C ARG A 47 -0.33 -11.50 -1.26
N MET A 48 -1.63 -11.47 -1.59
CA MET A 48 -2.47 -10.31 -1.26
C MET A 48 -2.78 -10.29 0.23
N MET A 49 -2.95 -9.10 0.81
CA MET A 49 -3.37 -8.90 2.21
C MET A 49 -4.34 -7.73 2.29
N VAL A 50 -5.08 -7.64 3.39
CA VAL A 50 -5.93 -6.48 3.70
C VAL A 50 -5.20 -5.65 4.76
N GLY A 51 -5.14 -4.34 4.59
CA GLY A 51 -4.52 -3.44 5.58
C GLY A 51 -5.08 -3.69 6.98
N ALA A 52 -4.24 -3.55 8.01
CA ALA A 52 -4.58 -3.94 9.38
C ALA A 52 -5.78 -3.15 9.92
N PHE A 53 -5.91 -1.87 9.57
CA PHE A 53 -7.05 -1.07 9.98
C PHE A 53 -8.32 -1.55 9.28
N HIS A 54 -8.25 -1.77 7.97
CA HIS A 54 -9.37 -2.26 7.17
C HIS A 54 -9.77 -3.71 7.51
N GLY A 55 -8.81 -4.55 7.89
CA GLY A 55 -9.03 -5.97 8.19
C GLY A 55 -10.06 -6.18 9.30
N HIS A 56 -10.04 -5.33 10.34
CA HIS A 56 -11.00 -5.42 11.45
C HIS A 56 -12.46 -5.16 11.03
N ALA A 57 -12.69 -4.47 9.91
CA ALA A 57 -14.03 -4.26 9.36
C ALA A 57 -14.54 -5.48 8.57
N HIS A 58 -13.67 -6.46 8.27
CA HIS A 58 -14.04 -7.67 7.54
C HIS A 58 -14.52 -8.77 8.51
N ASN A 59 -15.18 -9.80 7.97
CA ASN A 59 -15.61 -10.94 8.77
C ASN A 59 -14.41 -11.71 9.38
N CYS A 60 -14.66 -12.49 10.43
CA CYS A 60 -13.62 -13.21 11.18
C CYS A 60 -12.74 -14.11 10.29
N MET A 61 -13.34 -14.86 9.36
CA MET A 61 -12.57 -15.71 8.43
C MET A 61 -11.61 -14.88 7.58
N CYS A 62 -12.08 -13.74 7.08
CA CYS A 62 -11.25 -12.83 6.30
C CYS A 62 -10.09 -12.25 7.12
N GLN A 63 -10.32 -11.91 8.39
CA GLN A 63 -9.25 -11.47 9.29
C GLN A 63 -8.18 -12.55 9.47
N LEU A 64 -8.59 -13.79 9.75
CA LEU A 64 -7.66 -14.90 9.98
C LEU A 64 -6.80 -15.19 8.75
N ASP A 65 -7.40 -15.13 7.55
CA ASP A 65 -6.69 -15.46 6.33
C ASP A 65 -5.86 -14.29 5.79
N TRP A 66 -6.37 -13.05 5.82
CA TRP A 66 -5.84 -11.91 5.04
C TRP A 66 -5.18 -10.80 5.85
N HIS A 67 -5.26 -10.82 7.19
CA HIS A 67 -4.65 -9.79 8.02
C HIS A 67 -3.12 -9.94 8.07
N PRO A 68 -2.33 -8.85 7.95
CA PRO A 68 -0.88 -8.91 7.80
C PRO A 68 -0.18 -9.60 8.98
N GLN A 69 -0.73 -9.51 10.19
CA GLN A 69 -0.18 -10.19 11.38
C GLN A 69 -0.18 -11.72 11.27
N TYR A 70 -1.07 -12.31 10.47
CA TYR A 70 -1.17 -13.77 10.29
C TYR A 70 -0.46 -14.26 9.03
N ILE A 71 0.16 -13.35 8.26
CA ILE A 71 0.85 -13.68 7.02
C ILE A 71 2.36 -13.61 7.25
N GLN A 72 3.05 -14.72 7.02
CA GLN A 72 4.50 -14.76 7.17
C GLN A 72 5.21 -13.85 6.16
N GLY A 73 6.24 -13.13 6.62
CA GLY A 73 7.08 -12.27 5.76
C GLY A 73 6.61 -10.81 5.66
N THR A 74 5.52 -10.44 6.32
CA THR A 74 5.01 -9.05 6.40
C THR A 74 5.75 -8.20 7.43
N GLY A 75 6.45 -8.83 8.39
CA GLY A 75 7.11 -8.13 9.49
C GLY A 75 6.08 -7.42 10.38
N HIS A 76 6.34 -6.15 10.69
CA HIS A 76 5.41 -5.29 11.44
C HIS A 76 4.64 -4.31 10.54
N THR A 77 4.55 -4.60 9.24
CA THR A 77 3.76 -3.74 8.34
C THR A 77 2.28 -3.83 8.71
N GLU A 78 1.64 -2.68 8.74
CA GLU A 78 0.18 -2.57 8.85
C GLU A 78 -0.49 -2.54 7.48
N GLY A 79 0.24 -2.35 6.39
CA GLY A 79 -0.35 -2.30 5.04
C GLY A 79 -1.15 -1.03 4.72
N GLU A 80 -1.08 0.01 5.55
CA GLU A 80 -1.81 1.30 5.45
C GLU A 80 -0.89 2.47 5.01
N GLY A 81 0.22 2.16 4.32
CA GLY A 81 1.25 3.15 3.99
C GLY A 81 0.75 4.29 3.10
N CYS A 82 -0.18 4.00 2.20
CA CYS A 82 -0.79 4.99 1.31
C CYS A 82 -1.63 6.00 2.12
N GLU A 83 -2.40 5.51 3.07
CA GLU A 83 -3.32 6.24 3.93
C GLU A 83 -2.56 7.20 4.84
N HIS A 84 -1.40 6.77 5.35
CA HIS A 84 -0.48 7.64 6.11
C HIS A 84 0.06 8.79 5.26
N ILE A 85 0.47 8.50 4.02
CA ILE A 85 0.94 9.51 3.06
C ILE A 85 -0.18 10.48 2.71
N PHE A 86 -1.39 9.98 2.44
CA PHE A 86 -2.55 10.81 2.15
C PHE A 86 -2.90 11.71 3.34
N THR A 87 -2.87 11.16 4.56
CA THR A 87 -3.13 11.90 5.78
C THR A 87 -2.12 13.03 5.98
N ALA A 88 -0.82 12.76 5.84
CA ALA A 88 0.22 13.78 5.92
C ALA A 88 0.01 14.88 4.86
N SER A 89 -0.33 14.49 3.62
CA SER A 89 -0.52 15.44 2.53
C SER A 89 -1.68 16.42 2.74
N ASN A 90 -2.64 16.11 3.62
CA ASN A 90 -3.75 17.01 3.93
C ASN A 90 -3.28 18.35 4.53
N GLU A 91 -2.11 18.39 5.18
CA GLU A 91 -1.53 19.61 5.74
C GLU A 91 -1.25 20.67 4.67
N LEU A 92 -0.98 20.24 3.43
CA LEU A 92 -0.70 21.13 2.29
C LEU A 92 -1.96 21.82 1.74
N VAL A 93 -3.16 21.31 2.04
CA VAL A 93 -4.39 21.75 1.37
C VAL A 93 -4.64 23.24 1.59
N ARG A 94 -4.48 23.72 2.83
CA ARG A 94 -4.75 25.13 3.17
C ARG A 94 -3.71 26.08 2.58
N SER A 95 -2.44 25.73 2.66
CA SER A 95 -1.33 26.59 2.23
C SER A 95 -1.20 26.66 0.71
N THR A 96 -1.54 25.59 -0.01
CA THR A 96 -1.41 25.52 -1.47
C THR A 96 -2.67 25.93 -2.25
N ARG A 97 -3.81 26.13 -1.58
CA ARG A 97 -5.12 26.40 -2.22
C ARG A 97 -5.08 27.56 -3.21
N HIS A 98 -4.35 28.62 -2.87
CA HIS A 98 -4.22 29.85 -3.66
C HIS A 98 -2.82 30.04 -4.23
N ALA A 99 -1.95 29.03 -4.12
CA ALA A 99 -0.60 29.07 -4.64
C ALA A 99 -0.61 28.95 -6.18
N THR A 100 0.39 29.56 -6.82
CA THR A 100 0.67 29.29 -8.24
C THR A 100 1.05 27.82 -8.43
N SER A 101 0.96 27.30 -9.65
CA SER A 101 1.37 25.92 -9.96
C SER A 101 2.79 25.62 -9.48
N PHE A 102 3.72 26.55 -9.71
CA PHE A 102 5.10 26.45 -9.28
C PHE A 102 5.23 26.33 -7.75
N HIS A 103 4.64 27.26 -6.99
CA HIS A 103 4.74 27.24 -5.52
C HIS A 103 4.00 26.04 -4.91
N ARG A 104 2.92 25.55 -5.52
CA ARG A 104 2.26 24.33 -5.08
C ARG A 104 3.16 23.10 -5.25
N HIS A 105 3.83 22.95 -6.40
CA HIS A 105 4.77 21.85 -6.60
C HIS A 105 5.95 21.93 -5.63
N GLN A 106 6.51 23.13 -5.44
CA GLN A 106 7.56 23.37 -4.48
C GLN A 106 7.15 22.96 -3.05
N ALA A 107 5.94 23.34 -2.62
CA ALA A 107 5.44 22.99 -1.28
C ALA A 107 5.22 21.49 -1.12
N ILE A 108 4.70 20.79 -2.14
CA ILE A 108 4.53 19.33 -2.14
C ILE A 108 5.90 18.64 -2.02
N GLU A 109 6.88 19.06 -2.82
CA GLU A 109 8.22 18.49 -2.80
C GLU A 109 8.90 18.70 -1.44
N GLN A 110 8.83 19.91 -0.89
CA GLN A 110 9.40 20.22 0.43
C GLN A 110 8.73 19.43 1.55
N HIS A 111 7.41 19.27 1.51
CA HIS A 111 6.68 18.48 2.50
C HIS A 111 7.11 17.01 2.49
N PHE A 112 7.19 16.38 1.32
CA PHE A 112 7.61 14.98 1.25
C PHE A 112 9.10 14.77 1.51
N ALA A 113 9.97 15.73 1.16
CA ALA A 113 11.38 15.68 1.53
C ALA A 113 11.57 15.76 3.05
N PHE A 114 10.80 16.63 3.73
CA PHE A 114 10.80 16.70 5.19
C PHE A 114 10.20 15.46 5.83
N TRP A 115 9.06 14.97 5.33
CA TRP A 115 8.40 13.76 5.81
C TRP A 115 9.32 12.54 5.74
N ASP A 116 10.05 12.36 4.63
CA ASP A 116 11.03 11.27 4.48
C ASP A 116 12.16 11.37 5.52
N ALA A 117 12.71 12.57 5.71
CA ALA A 117 13.76 12.80 6.71
C ALA A 117 13.28 12.51 8.15
N ASP A 118 12.05 12.92 8.48
CA ASP A 118 11.43 12.68 9.79
C ASP A 118 11.18 11.18 10.02
N LYS A 119 10.63 10.47 9.01
CA LYS A 119 10.44 9.02 9.08
C LYS A 119 11.75 8.27 9.21
N TYR A 120 12.78 8.67 8.45
CA TYR A 120 14.10 8.05 8.53
C TYR A 120 14.74 8.23 9.91
N ALA A 121 14.64 9.42 10.52
CA ALA A 121 15.12 9.67 11.87
C ALA A 121 14.43 8.75 12.90
N ALA A 122 13.13 8.52 12.74
CA ALA A 122 12.33 7.65 13.61
C ALA A 122 12.64 6.14 13.45
N LEU A 123 13.34 5.70 12.41
CA LEU A 123 13.72 4.28 12.24
C LEU A 123 14.73 3.80 13.30
N SER A 124 15.47 4.73 13.94
CA SER A 124 16.61 4.43 14.81
C SER A 124 16.27 4.31 16.31
N THR A 125 15.00 4.43 16.69
CA THR A 125 14.57 4.45 18.10
C THR A 125 14.15 3.08 18.65
N PHE A 126 14.63 1.97 18.06
CA PHE A 126 14.30 0.60 18.47
C PHE A 126 15.56 -0.20 18.80
#